data_AF-A0A2E2WVQ0-F1
#
_entry.id   AF-A0A2E2WVQ0-F1
#
_cell.length_a   1.000
_cell.length_b   1.000
_cell.length_c   1.000
_cell.angle_alpha   90.00
_cell.angle_beta   90.00
_cell.angle_gamma   90.00
#
_symmetry.space_group_name_H-M   'P 1'
#
loop_
_entity.id
_entity.type
_entity.pdbx_description
1 polymer ?
#
loop_
_entity_poly.entity_id
_entity_poly.type
_entity_poly.pdbx_seq_one_letter_code
_entity_poly.pdbx_strand_id
1 'polypeptide(L)'
;MDCAFYEIEGPCSSQVRQDVLKYITNNFYDEDEEELTPQRNKIIRKVINQIVPDSRNDFGSYRGYSTFNVCKEISFEVIKEMEIQDNAIDIINNKLTPYIQHYLYKPNGIRMKQVAKDTLIGKN
;
A
#
# COMPACT_ATOMS: atom_id res chain seq x y z
N MET A 1 32.02 -24.44 22.31
CA MET A 1 31.76 -22.99 22.40
C MET A 1 30.30 -22.82 22.01
N ASP A 2 29.42 -22.62 22.98
CA ASP A 2 28.01 -22.35 22.70
C ASP A 2 27.90 -20.89 22.27
N CYS A 3 27.73 -20.65 20.97
CA CYS A 3 27.32 -19.34 20.49
C CYS A 3 25.89 -19.10 20.99
N ALA A 4 25.61 -17.89 21.49
CA ALA A 4 24.29 -17.57 21.99
C ALA A 4 23.26 -17.70 20.85
N PHE A 5 22.09 -18.28 21.15
CA PHE A 5 21.02 -18.55 20.19
C PHE A 5 20.71 -17.39 19.22
N TYR A 6 20.71 -16.15 19.71
CA TYR A 6 20.42 -14.94 18.95
C TYR A 6 21.53 -14.51 17.94
N GLU A 7 22.69 -15.17 17.96
CA GLU A 7 23.79 -14.98 17.00
C GLU A 7 23.67 -15.94 15.80
N ILE A 8 22.96 -17.05 15.95
CA ILE A 8 22.88 -18.13 14.95
C ILE A 8 21.51 -18.16 14.28
N GLU A 9 20.44 -17.89 15.04
CA GLU A 9 19.08 -17.89 14.53
C GLU A 9 18.55 -16.48 14.26
N GLY A 10 17.66 -16.39 13.28
CA GLY A 10 17.02 -15.17 12.81
C GLY A 10 15.51 -15.19 12.96
N PRO A 11 14.84 -14.03 12.80
CA PRO A 11 13.39 -13.98 12.75
C PRO A 11 12.87 -14.66 11.48
N CYS A 12 11.67 -15.25 11.56
CA CYS A 12 10.97 -15.75 10.38
C CYS A 12 10.14 -14.64 9.71
N SER A 13 9.74 -14.84 8.44
CA SER A 13 8.93 -13.87 7.70
C SER A 13 7.67 -13.42 8.43
N SER A 14 7.01 -14.32 9.17
CA SER A 14 5.82 -13.97 9.96
C SER A 14 6.13 -12.95 11.04
N GLN A 15 7.24 -13.12 11.77
CA GLN A 15 7.68 -12.18 12.80
C GLN A 15 8.08 -10.85 12.19
N VAL A 16 8.87 -10.87 11.10
CA VAL A 16 9.29 -9.65 10.41
C VAL A 16 8.08 -8.84 9.90
N ARG A 17 7.06 -9.51 9.35
CA ARG A 17 5.82 -8.83 8.90
C ARG A 17 5.09 -8.12 10.04
N GLN A 18 5.05 -8.73 11.22
CA GLN A 18 4.43 -8.12 12.41
C GLN A 18 5.23 -6.92 12.91
N ASP A 19 6.56 -7.05 12.96
CA ASP A 19 7.46 -5.98 13.38
C ASP A 19 7.36 -4.77 12.45
N VAL A 20 7.38 -5.01 11.14
CA VAL A 20 7.26 -3.97 10.10
C VAL A 20 5.90 -3.29 10.18
N LEU A 21 4.81 -4.06 10.32
CA LEU A 21 3.48 -3.49 10.48
C LEU A 21 3.43 -2.59 11.71
N LYS A 22 3.94 -3.06 12.86
CA LYS A 22 3.99 -2.28 14.10
C LYS A 22 4.86 -1.03 13.95
N TYR A 23 6.01 -1.14 13.28
CA TYR A 23 6.89 -0.01 13.05
C TYR A 23 6.20 1.07 12.21
N ILE A 24 5.54 0.66 11.13
CA ILE A 24 4.79 1.55 10.25
C ILE A 24 3.65 2.22 11.03
N THR A 25 2.81 1.45 11.72
CA THR A 25 1.70 1.97 12.54
C THR A 25 2.17 2.96 13.60
N ASN A 26 3.28 2.68 14.29
CA ASN A 26 3.73 3.51 15.40
C ASN A 26 4.50 4.78 14.99
N ASN A 27 5.11 4.82 13.79
CA ASN A 27 6.01 5.92 13.40
C ASN A 27 5.46 6.79 12.26
N PHE A 28 4.48 6.30 11.51
CA PHE A 28 3.96 6.98 10.31
C PHE A 28 2.47 7.30 10.38
N TYR A 29 1.80 6.86 11.43
CA TYR A 29 0.41 7.22 11.70
C TYR A 29 0.35 7.89 13.06
N ASP A 30 -0.20 9.10 13.11
CA ASP A 30 -0.44 9.81 14.35
C ASP A 30 -1.63 9.14 15.09
N GLU A 31 -1.59 9.13 16.42
CA GLU A 31 -2.68 8.61 17.26
C GLU A 31 -4.02 9.35 17.02
N ASP A 32 -3.96 10.55 16.43
CA ASP A 32 -5.11 11.38 16.07
C ASP A 32 -5.71 11.06 14.68
N GLU A 33 -5.02 10.27 13.84
CA GLU A 33 -5.59 9.74 12.60
C GLU A 33 -6.49 8.54 12.92
N GLU A 34 -7.79 8.85 12.98
CA GLU A 34 -8.95 7.96 12.90
C GLU A 34 -8.57 6.59 12.28
N GLU A 35 -8.68 5.53 13.08
CA GLU A 35 -8.35 4.13 12.76
C GLU A 35 -8.03 3.89 11.27
N LEU A 36 -6.78 3.53 10.96
CA LEU A 36 -6.35 3.03 9.65
C LEU A 36 -7.50 2.31 8.94
N THR A 37 -8.08 2.98 7.92
CA THR A 37 -9.30 2.47 7.30
C THR A 37 -9.10 1.00 6.90
N PRO A 38 -10.12 0.13 7.03
CA PRO A 38 -9.96 -1.30 6.72
C PRO A 38 -9.34 -1.56 5.33
N GLN A 39 -9.57 -0.64 4.39
CA GLN A 39 -8.98 -0.67 3.05
C GLN A 39 -7.47 -0.35 3.06
N ARG A 40 -7.03 0.70 3.76
CA ARG A 40 -5.61 1.06 3.87
C ARG A 40 -4.83 -0.03 4.61
N ASN A 41 -5.40 -0.59 5.68
CA ASN A 41 -4.85 -1.75 6.38
C ASN A 41 -4.66 -2.97 5.48
N LYS A 42 -5.62 -3.23 4.58
CA LYS A 42 -5.51 -4.31 3.58
C LYS A 42 -4.39 -4.05 2.58
N ILE A 43 -4.22 -2.80 2.13
CA ILE A 43 -3.15 -2.40 1.21
C ILE A 43 -1.78 -2.57 1.89
N ILE A 44 -1.61 -2.05 3.10
CA ILE A 44 -0.37 -2.19 3.89
C ILE A 44 0.02 -3.66 4.00
N ARG A 45 -0.90 -4.51 4.46
CA ARG A 45 -0.63 -5.95 4.60
C ARG A 45 -0.30 -6.62 3.28
N LYS A 46 -0.93 -6.19 2.18
CA LYS A 46 -0.63 -6.70 0.84
C LYS A 46 0.80 -6.35 0.43
N VAL A 47 1.21 -5.09 0.61
CA VAL A 47 2.56 -4.62 0.27
C VAL A 47 3.61 -5.31 1.14
N ILE A 48 3.37 -5.41 2.46
CA ILE A 48 4.23 -6.15 3.39
C ILE A 48 4.41 -7.61 2.92
N ASN A 49 3.35 -8.29 2.52
CA ASN A 49 3.43 -9.67 2.02
C ASN A 49 4.17 -9.79 0.68
N GLN A 50 4.20 -8.73 -0.13
CA GLN A 50 4.96 -8.71 -1.39
C GLN A 50 6.46 -8.56 -1.14
N ILE A 51 6.85 -7.69 -0.18
CA ILE A 51 8.24 -7.41 0.17
C ILE A 51 8.82 -8.51 1.08
N VAL A 52 7.99 -9.08 1.96
CA VAL A 52 8.36 -10.14 2.90
C VAL A 52 7.47 -11.37 2.65
N PRO A 53 7.68 -12.09 1.53
CA PRO A 53 6.96 -13.33 1.27
C PRO A 53 7.39 -14.43 2.26
N ASP A 54 6.57 -15.48 2.38
CA ASP A 54 6.85 -16.61 3.26
C ASP A 54 8.15 -17.34 2.91
N SER A 55 8.61 -17.23 1.66
CA SER A 55 9.87 -17.81 1.18
C SER A 55 11.12 -17.00 1.53
N ARG A 56 10.98 -15.75 1.99
CA ARG A 56 12.11 -14.88 2.32
C ARG A 56 12.75 -15.32 3.65
N ASN A 57 14.07 -15.41 3.72
CA ASN A 57 14.79 -15.89 4.91
C ASN A 57 16.15 -15.20 5.12
N ASP A 58 16.38 -14.09 4.44
CA ASP A 58 17.63 -13.34 4.40
C ASP A 58 17.73 -12.25 5.50
N PHE A 59 17.04 -12.45 6.63
CA PHE A 59 16.96 -11.44 7.70
C PHE A 59 18.18 -11.41 8.64
N GLY A 60 19.11 -12.37 8.48
CA GLY A 60 20.26 -12.55 9.37
C GLY A 60 19.88 -13.09 10.74
N SER A 61 20.80 -13.05 11.70
CA SER A 61 20.53 -13.44 13.08
C SER A 61 19.68 -12.39 13.80
N TYR A 62 19.04 -12.72 14.93
CA TYR A 62 18.30 -11.75 15.74
C TYR A 62 19.17 -10.54 16.12
N ARG A 63 20.44 -10.77 16.45
CA ARG A 63 21.38 -9.68 16.70
C ARG A 63 21.64 -8.85 15.45
N GLY A 64 21.89 -9.49 14.31
CA GLY A 64 22.09 -8.80 13.04
C GLY A 64 20.88 -7.95 12.67
N TYR A 65 19.70 -8.56 12.71
CA TYR A 65 18.41 -7.92 12.46
C TYR A 65 18.20 -6.65 13.30
N SER A 66 18.51 -6.71 14.60
CA SER A 66 18.42 -5.56 15.49
C SER A 66 19.54 -4.54 15.27
N THR A 67 20.79 -4.98 15.17
CA THR A 67 21.97 -4.10 15.08
C THR A 67 21.99 -3.30 13.79
N PHE A 68 21.59 -3.91 12.68
CA PHE A 68 21.56 -3.28 11.36
C PHE A 68 20.22 -2.64 11.03
N ASN A 69 19.27 -2.60 11.97
CA ASN A 69 17.95 -2.00 11.77
C ASN A 69 17.20 -2.54 10.54
N VAL A 70 17.32 -3.85 10.27
CA VAL A 70 16.72 -4.49 9.09
C VAL A 70 15.20 -4.25 9.03
N CYS A 71 14.52 -4.26 10.18
CA CYS A 71 13.10 -3.92 10.28
C CYS A 71 12.79 -2.52 9.70
N LYS A 72 13.63 -1.53 10.01
CA LYS A 72 13.46 -0.14 9.55
C LYS A 72 13.69 -0.02 8.05
N GLU A 73 14.71 -0.71 7.51
CA GLU A 73 14.98 -0.73 6.07
C GLU A 73 13.81 -1.32 5.29
N ILE A 74 13.31 -2.48 5.72
CA ILE A 74 12.13 -3.11 5.11
C ILE A 74 10.90 -2.21 5.24
N SER A 75 10.73 -1.54 6.38
CA SER A 75 9.60 -0.62 6.58
C SER A 75 9.63 0.57 5.60
N PHE A 76 10.81 1.13 5.33
CA PHE A 76 10.94 2.19 4.32
C PHE A 76 10.63 1.69 2.91
N GLU A 77 11.03 0.46 2.58
CA GLU A 77 10.69 -0.14 1.29
C GLU A 77 9.17 -0.29 1.13
N VAL A 78 8.48 -0.73 2.19
CA VAL A 78 7.01 -0.82 2.22
C VAL A 78 6.38 0.55 2.02
N ILE A 79 6.85 1.57 2.72
CA ILE A 79 6.28 2.93 2.63
C ILE A 79 6.48 3.49 1.22
N LYS A 80 7.67 3.33 0.64
CA LYS A 80 7.95 3.78 -0.72
C LYS A 80 7.01 3.13 -1.74
N GLU A 81 6.76 1.83 -1.59
CA GLU A 81 5.84 1.12 -2.47
C GLU A 81 4.38 1.58 -2.26
N MET A 82 4.00 1.89 -1.03
CA MET A 82 2.69 2.49 -0.73
C MET A 82 2.54 3.87 -1.36
N GLU A 83 3.54 4.74 -1.27
CA GLU A 83 3.53 6.07 -1.89
C GLU A 83 3.34 5.98 -3.41
N ILE A 84 3.96 4.99 -4.06
CA ILE A 84 3.77 4.75 -5.50
C ILE A 84 2.30 4.41 -5.80
N GLN A 85 1.67 3.57 -4.98
CA GLN A 85 0.26 3.20 -5.15
C GLN A 85 -0.68 4.37 -4.90
N ASP A 86 -0.45 5.15 -3.84
CA ASP A 86 -1.24 6.34 -3.52
C ASP A 86 -1.14 7.37 -4.67
N ASN A 87 0.08 7.63 -5.17
CA ASN A 87 0.30 8.50 -6.34
C ASN A 87 -0.42 7.99 -7.61
N ALA A 88 -0.42 6.67 -7.83
CA ALA A 88 -1.12 6.09 -8.98
C ALA A 88 -2.64 6.30 -8.89
N ILE A 89 -3.22 6.14 -7.70
CA ILE A 89 -4.64 6.40 -7.43
C ILE A 89 -4.95 7.88 -7.67
N ASP A 90 -4.09 8.79 -7.20
CA ASP A 90 -4.27 10.23 -7.43
C ASP A 90 -4.25 10.59 -8.90
N ILE A 91 -3.35 10.01 -9.69
CA ILE A 91 -3.33 10.20 -11.15
C ILE A 91 -4.62 9.69 -11.79
N ILE A 92 -5.11 8.52 -11.36
CA ILE A 92 -6.37 7.95 -11.87
C ILE A 92 -7.54 8.88 -11.55
N ASN A 93 -7.63 9.37 -10.32
CA ASN A 93 -8.77 10.17 -9.85
C ASN A 93 -8.74 11.59 -10.39
N ASN A 94 -7.57 12.23 -10.44
CA ASN A 94 -7.46 13.66 -10.75
C ASN A 94 -7.16 13.95 -12.22
N LYS A 95 -6.62 12.98 -12.97
CA LYS A 95 -6.25 13.17 -14.38
C LYS A 95 -7.04 12.26 -15.30
N LEU A 96 -6.97 10.96 -15.09
CA LEU A 96 -7.56 9.99 -16.03
C LEU A 96 -9.08 10.00 -15.99
N THR A 97 -9.68 9.97 -14.79
CA THR A 97 -11.14 9.94 -14.62
C THR A 97 -11.81 11.18 -15.22
N PRO A 98 -11.36 12.42 -14.94
CA PRO A 98 -11.91 13.61 -15.55
C PRO A 98 -11.74 13.63 -17.07
N TYR A 99 -10.59 13.16 -17.57
CA TYR A 99 -10.36 13.05 -19.01
C TYR A 99 -11.37 12.10 -19.67
N ILE A 100 -11.54 10.89 -19.13
CA ILE A 100 -12.51 9.92 -19.64
C ILE A 100 -13.93 10.50 -19.57
N GLN A 101 -14.32 11.09 -18.44
CA GLN A 101 -15.62 11.72 -18.28
C GLN A 101 -15.86 12.81 -19.32
N HIS A 102 -14.88 13.71 -19.54
CA HIS A 102 -14.98 14.74 -20.57
C HIS A 102 -15.24 14.13 -21.95
N TYR A 103 -14.48 13.10 -22.34
CA TYR A 103 -14.67 12.46 -23.65
C TYR A 103 -15.99 11.71 -23.80
N LEU A 104 -16.50 11.11 -22.72
CA LEU A 104 -17.77 10.39 -22.72
C LEU A 104 -18.98 11.33 -22.76
N TYR A 105 -18.91 12.44 -22.04
CA TYR A 105 -20.05 13.35 -21.81
C TYR A 105 -19.99 14.67 -22.59
N LYS A 106 -18.92 14.96 -23.35
CA LYS A 106 -18.89 16.12 -24.27
C LYS A 106 -20.05 16.08 -25.27
N PRO A 107 -20.39 17.21 -25.92
CA PRO A 107 -21.37 17.22 -27.00
C PRO A 107 -21.06 16.15 -28.05
N ASN A 108 -22.08 15.39 -28.45
CA ASN A 108 -21.98 14.21 -29.32
C ASN A 108 -21.17 13.02 -28.79
N GLY A 109 -20.71 13.07 -27.53
CA GLY A 109 -20.07 11.97 -26.82
C GLY A 109 -21.01 10.77 -26.69
N ILE A 110 -20.42 9.57 -26.60
CA ILE A 110 -21.17 8.29 -26.59
C ILE A 110 -22.18 8.29 -25.45
N ARG A 111 -21.75 8.70 -24.25
CA ARG A 111 -22.60 8.66 -23.06
C ARG A 111 -23.66 9.75 -23.10
N MET A 112 -23.34 10.94 -23.59
CA MET A 112 -24.31 12.01 -23.81
C MET A 112 -25.42 11.58 -24.78
N LYS A 113 -25.07 10.91 -25.88
CA LYS A 113 -26.05 10.39 -26.86
C LYS A 113 -26.96 9.31 -26.26
N GLN A 114 -26.44 8.45 -25.40
CA GLN A 114 -27.24 7.45 -24.68
C GLN A 114 -28.22 8.14 -23.72
N VAL A 115 -27.72 9.05 -22.88
CA VAL A 115 -28.56 9.78 -21.92
C VAL A 115 -29.67 10.57 -22.63
N ALA A 116 -29.39 11.28 -23.73
CA ALA A 116 -30.41 12.00 -24.51
C ALA A 116 -31.47 11.08 -25.16
N LYS A 117 -31.12 9.81 -25.44
CA LYS A 117 -32.09 8.82 -25.93
C LYS A 117 -32.96 8.30 -24.79
N ASP A 118 -32.32 7.91 -23.69
CA ASP A 118 -32.93 7.19 -22.57
C ASP A 118 -33.68 8.12 -21.60
N THR A 119 -33.37 9.41 -21.62
CA THR A 119 -34.01 10.43 -20.78
C THR A 119 -34.77 11.47 -21.61
N LEU A 120 -35.72 12.18 -21.00
CA LEU A 120 -36.45 13.29 -21.62
C LEU A 120 -35.65 14.60 -21.66
N ILE A 121 -34.37 14.59 -21.26
CA ILE A 121 -33.53 15.78 -21.18
C ILE A 121 -33.36 16.37 -22.59
N GLY A 122 -33.92 17.56 -22.83
CA GLY A 122 -33.82 18.29 -24.10
C GLY A 122 -34.88 17.94 -25.16
N LYS A 123 -35.90 17.14 -24.83
CA LYS A 123 -37.07 16.92 -25.70
C LYS A 123 -38.20 17.83 -25.24
N ASN A 124 -38.39 18.95 -25.94
CA ASN A 124 -39.63 19.75 -25.93
C ASN A 124 -40.52 19.29 -27.08
#